data_AF-A0A9Q3FKL1-F1
#
_entry.id   AF-A0A9Q3FKL1-F1
#
_cell.length_a   1.000
_cell.length_b   1.000
_cell.length_c   1.000
_cell.angle_alpha   90.00
_cell.angle_beta   90.00
_cell.angle_gamma   90.00
#
_symmetry.space_group_name_H-M   'P 1'
#
loop_
_entity.id
_entity.type
_entity.pdbx_description
1 polymer ?
#
loop_
_entity_poly.entity_id
_entity_poly.type
_entity_poly.pdbx_seq_one_letter_code
_entity_poly.pdbx_strand_id
1 'polypeptide(L)'
;MMVLDIYPCCLILLLSITLTLYLSIYFQNVLTYFPSLSSAELPAKISNKSIVYQCVDHLGTPSTCKLCLGKLLPLRARHCLDCNTCIPGFDHHCVWFAQCITLTHNLKLFVHTLFFAATTILLGLGPLYPIVARQVNLVVNLTWDSGSNGETLRRIWWDRWWSWAGGPIYRYMGGLCLGYLYYPKIERESQLDWNNTVDQAGIKLLSKSSLLSAQAIFSKPSFSMLLIVTSGTMIELVIIAMLVIVIKNNILRGLSSIEIERARRWNKSSSTWDPRLKLWVPDCKEKGKGKVVLLQPGIPIFDLGPRKNFEQIMGDRVWEWFVPWKSNNQLDGIEWPMSNDWMSYLRQLEPFVDNP
;
A
#
# COMPACT_ATOMS: atom_id res chain seq x y z
N MET A 1 6.95 -35.43 -13.91
CA MET A 1 8.02 -35.08 -12.95
C MET A 1 8.48 -33.63 -13.11
N MET A 2 8.92 -33.16 -14.29
CA MET A 2 9.38 -31.76 -14.48
C MET A 2 8.42 -30.63 -14.05
N VAL A 3 7.09 -30.78 -14.20
CA VAL A 3 6.13 -29.72 -13.84
C VAL A 3 5.94 -29.57 -12.32
N LEU A 4 6.17 -30.64 -11.55
CA LEU A 4 5.99 -30.64 -10.10
C LEU A 4 7.08 -29.82 -9.37
N ASP A 5 8.25 -29.64 -9.99
CA ASP A 5 9.36 -28.90 -9.39
C ASP A 5 9.39 -27.41 -9.78
N ILE A 6 8.70 -27.01 -10.85
CA ILE A 6 8.69 -25.62 -11.34
C ILE A 6 7.93 -24.69 -10.38
N TYR A 7 6.73 -25.07 -9.95
CA TYR A 7 5.91 -24.26 -9.05
C TYR A 7 6.64 -23.89 -7.74
N PRO A 8 7.19 -24.83 -6.95
CA PRO A 8 7.91 -24.47 -5.73
C PRO A 8 9.16 -23.63 -6.02
N CYS A 9 9.88 -23.90 -7.11
CA CYS A 9 11.03 -23.06 -7.50
C CYS A 9 10.61 -21.62 -7.82
N CYS A 10 9.52 -21.43 -8.59
CA CYS A 10 8.98 -20.11 -8.90
C CYS A 10 8.54 -19.37 -7.64
N LEU A 11 7.85 -20.04 -6.71
CA LEU A 11 7.40 -19.43 -5.47
C LEU A 11 8.58 -19.03 -4.56
N ILE A 12 9.59 -19.89 -4.43
CA ILE A 12 10.81 -19.60 -3.66
C ILE A 12 11.55 -18.41 -4.29
N LEU A 13 11.65 -18.37 -5.62
CA LEU A 13 12.28 -17.26 -6.33
C LEU A 13 11.53 -15.94 -6.09
N LEU A 14 10.22 -15.93 -6.26
CA LEU A 14 9.39 -14.74 -6.04
C LEU A 14 9.43 -14.26 -4.57
N LEU A 15 9.41 -15.19 -3.62
CA LEU A 15 9.54 -14.87 -2.20
C LEU A 15 10.92 -14.28 -1.90
N SER A 16 11.98 -14.86 -2.48
CA SER A 16 13.35 -14.37 -2.32
C SER A 16 13.53 -12.97 -2.92
N ILE A 17 12.96 -12.72 -4.10
CA ILE A 17 12.96 -11.39 -4.73
C ILE A 17 12.18 -10.41 -3.85
N THR A 18 10.97 -10.74 -3.44
CA THR A 18 10.12 -9.88 -2.60
C THR A 18 10.81 -9.55 -1.29
N LEU A 19 11.41 -10.54 -0.62
CA LEU A 19 12.15 -10.36 0.63
C LEU A 19 13.38 -9.47 0.42
N THR A 20 14.13 -9.69 -0.66
CA THR A 20 15.31 -8.87 -0.97
C THR A 20 14.93 -7.41 -1.21
N LEU A 21 13.86 -7.16 -1.97
CA LEU A 21 13.33 -5.82 -2.20
C LEU A 21 12.85 -5.18 -0.90
N TYR A 22 12.10 -5.92 -0.07
CA TYR A 22 11.64 -5.45 1.22
C TYR A 22 12.81 -5.03 2.12
N LEU A 23 13.79 -5.92 2.29
CA LEU A 23 14.98 -5.65 3.11
C LEU A 23 15.80 -4.49 2.55
N SER A 24 15.85 -4.34 1.21
CA SER A 24 16.57 -3.22 0.59
C SER A 24 15.94 -1.87 0.93
N ILE A 25 14.61 -1.77 1.06
CA ILE A 25 13.94 -0.54 1.49
C ILE A 25 14.05 -0.38 3.01
N TYR A 26 13.87 -1.47 3.77
CA TYR A 26 13.91 -1.47 5.23
C TYR A 26 15.27 -1.01 5.77
N PHE A 27 16.37 -1.50 5.18
CA PHE A 27 17.73 -1.13 5.57
C PHE A 27 18.26 0.13 4.86
N GLN A 28 17.49 0.74 3.94
CA GLN A 28 17.83 2.07 3.44
C GLN A 28 17.65 3.07 4.58
N ASN A 29 18.75 3.60 5.09
CA ASN A 29 18.70 4.63 6.12
C ASN A 29 18.45 5.98 5.45
N VAL A 30 17.24 6.56 5.59
CA VAL A 30 16.92 7.88 5.02
C VAL A 30 17.87 8.99 5.45
N LEU A 31 18.51 8.88 6.62
CA LEU A 31 19.51 9.85 7.07
C LEU A 31 20.79 9.83 6.22
N THR A 32 21.10 8.73 5.52
CA THR A 32 22.26 8.69 4.61
C THR A 32 21.99 9.45 3.31
N TYR A 33 20.74 9.53 2.87
CA TYR A 33 20.36 10.19 1.62
C TYR A 33 19.96 11.64 1.80
N PHE A 34 19.35 11.96 2.94
CA PHE A 34 18.99 13.32 3.29
C PHE A 34 19.64 13.66 4.63
N PRO A 35 20.97 13.85 4.66
CA PRO A 35 21.68 14.30 5.85
C PRO A 35 21.23 15.73 6.19
N SER A 36 20.08 15.81 6.85
CA SER A 36 19.44 16.98 7.42
C SER A 36 19.74 18.31 6.71
N LEU A 37 19.71 18.39 5.36
CA LEU A 37 20.24 19.51 4.55
C LEU A 37 21.21 20.40 5.35
N SER A 38 22.28 19.77 5.85
CA SER A 38 23.18 20.40 6.81
C SER A 38 24.29 21.07 6.02
N SER A 39 24.02 22.28 5.56
CA SER A 39 25.01 23.33 5.39
C SER A 39 24.26 24.66 5.48
N ALA A 40 24.88 25.65 6.10
CA ALA A 40 24.30 26.98 6.35
C ALA A 40 23.98 27.79 5.08
N GLU A 41 24.03 27.17 3.89
CA GLU A 41 23.93 27.83 2.60
C GLU A 41 22.81 27.20 1.76
N LEU A 42 21.94 28.06 1.24
CA LEU A 42 20.88 27.64 0.34
C LEU A 42 21.49 27.03 -0.93
N PRO A 43 20.85 26.01 -1.54
CA PRO A 43 21.25 25.53 -2.85
C PRO A 43 21.38 26.69 -3.84
N ALA A 44 22.47 26.72 -4.61
CA ALA A 44 22.80 27.83 -5.50
C ALA A 44 21.64 28.20 -6.45
N LYS A 45 20.84 27.22 -6.88
CA LYS A 45 19.63 27.43 -7.71
C LYS A 45 18.56 28.29 -7.01
N ILE A 46 18.36 28.11 -5.71
CA ILE A 46 17.40 28.88 -4.91
C ILE A 46 18.00 30.23 -4.54
N SER A 47 19.28 30.27 -4.15
CA SER A 47 20.00 31.51 -3.85
C SER A 47 19.99 32.48 -5.06
N ASN A 48 20.26 31.94 -6.25
CA ASN A 48 20.22 32.68 -7.51
C ASN A 48 18.79 32.91 -8.05
N LYS A 49 17.76 32.46 -7.30
CA LYS A 49 16.35 32.57 -7.68
C LYS A 49 16.03 32.06 -9.08
N SER A 50 16.71 30.99 -9.51
CA SER A 50 16.68 30.50 -10.90
C SER A 50 15.67 29.39 -11.15
N ILE A 51 15.06 28.83 -10.10
CA ILE A 51 14.08 27.74 -10.17
C ILE A 51 12.79 28.14 -9.45
N VAL A 52 11.74 27.34 -9.64
CA VAL A 52 10.51 27.48 -8.86
C VAL A 52 10.70 26.83 -7.49
N TYR A 53 10.40 27.56 -6.41
CA TYR A 53 10.49 27.07 -5.03
C TYR A 53 9.38 27.63 -4.15
N GLN A 54 9.09 26.96 -3.04
CA GLN A 54 8.06 27.40 -2.09
C GLN A 54 8.56 28.56 -1.23
N CYS A 55 7.72 29.58 -1.06
CA CYS A 55 8.01 30.79 -0.28
C CYS A 55 7.09 30.95 0.93
N VAL A 56 7.46 31.81 1.87
CA VAL A 56 6.63 32.19 3.03
C VAL A 56 5.95 33.55 2.86
N ASP A 57 6.55 34.46 2.10
CA ASP A 57 6.15 35.87 1.94
C ASP A 57 6.17 36.31 0.47
N HIS A 58 5.74 37.55 0.22
CA HIS A 58 5.80 38.19 -1.11
C HIS A 58 7.22 38.52 -1.60
N LEU A 59 8.21 38.57 -0.70
CA LEU A 59 9.62 38.88 -1.01
C LEU A 59 10.35 37.67 -1.64
N GLY A 60 9.74 36.49 -1.56
CA GLY A 60 10.29 35.25 -2.08
C GLY A 60 11.24 34.58 -1.11
N THR A 61 11.09 34.80 0.20
CA THR A 61 11.85 34.11 1.24
C THR A 61 11.54 32.62 1.18
N PRO A 62 12.54 31.73 1.03
CA PRO A 62 12.32 30.29 0.91
C PRO A 62 11.66 29.68 2.14
N SER A 63 10.80 28.68 1.92
CA SER A 63 10.12 27.95 3.00
C SER A 63 11.12 27.19 3.87
N THR A 64 10.93 27.28 5.19
CA THR A 64 11.76 26.58 6.18
C THR A 64 10.91 25.71 7.10
N CYS A 65 11.54 24.71 7.71
CA CYS A 65 10.90 23.81 8.66
C CYS A 65 11.20 24.24 10.10
N LYS A 66 10.14 24.54 10.87
CA LYS A 66 10.24 24.92 12.28
C LYS A 66 10.77 23.78 13.16
N LEU A 67 10.43 22.52 12.85
CA LEU A 67 10.87 21.34 13.60
C LEU A 67 12.33 20.97 13.33
N CYS A 68 12.84 21.33 12.15
CA CYS A 68 14.24 21.12 11.77
C CYS A 68 15.10 22.38 11.98
N LEU A 69 14.79 23.20 12.99
CA LEU A 69 15.57 24.39 13.36
C LEU A 69 15.77 25.39 12.21
N GLY A 70 14.72 25.64 11.41
CA GLY A 70 14.76 26.62 10.33
C GLY A 70 15.46 26.15 9.05
N LYS A 71 15.78 24.85 8.93
CA LYS A 71 16.31 24.27 7.68
C LYS A 71 15.35 24.47 6.51
N LEU A 72 15.92 24.64 5.31
CA LEU A 72 15.17 24.74 4.07
C LEU A 72 14.20 23.55 3.92
N LEU A 73 12.96 23.86 3.55
CA LEU A 73 11.95 22.89 3.17
C LEU A 73 11.74 22.99 1.65
N PRO A 74 12.36 22.11 0.84
CA PRO A 74 12.21 22.13 -0.60
C PRO A 74 10.76 21.96 -1.05
N LEU A 75 10.48 22.35 -2.29
CA LEU A 75 9.19 22.11 -2.91
C LEU A 75 8.89 20.60 -2.94
N ARG A 76 7.64 20.21 -2.64
CA ARG A 76 7.20 18.80 -2.47
C ARG A 76 7.96 18.04 -1.37
N ALA A 77 8.62 18.73 -0.43
CA ALA A 77 9.17 18.11 0.78
C ALA A 77 8.19 18.21 1.97
N ARG A 78 8.31 17.30 2.92
CA ARG A 78 7.57 17.34 4.20
C ARG A 78 8.46 16.92 5.36
N HIS A 79 8.28 17.53 6.52
CA HIS A 79 8.83 16.98 7.75
C HIS A 79 8.07 15.71 8.15
N CYS A 80 8.78 14.59 8.23
CA CYS A 80 8.23 13.35 8.77
C CYS A 80 8.54 13.31 10.27
N LEU A 81 7.50 13.20 11.10
CA LEU A 81 7.65 13.13 12.55
C LEU A 81 8.34 11.82 12.97
N ASP A 82 7.97 10.69 12.35
CA ASP A 82 8.53 9.37 12.67
C ASP A 82 10.04 9.30 12.34
N CYS A 83 10.46 9.93 11.25
CA CYS A 83 11.87 10.00 10.85
C CYS A 83 12.60 11.23 11.43
N ASN A 84 11.87 12.15 12.08
CA ASN A 84 12.34 13.43 12.62
C ASN A 84 13.23 14.25 11.65
N THR A 85 12.87 14.29 10.37
CA THR A 85 13.64 15.02 9.35
C THR A 85 12.75 15.44 8.18
N CYS A 86 13.22 16.43 7.40
CA CYS A 86 12.55 16.84 6.16
C CYS A 86 12.92 15.90 5.02
N ILE A 87 11.90 15.41 4.32
CA ILE A 87 12.03 14.42 3.26
C ILE A 87 11.63 15.06 1.92
N PRO A 88 12.58 15.26 0.98
CA PRO A 88 12.28 15.72 -0.36
C PRO A 88 11.49 14.68 -1.17
N GLY A 89 10.48 15.13 -1.92
CA GLY A 89 9.63 14.24 -2.72
C GLY A 89 8.84 13.26 -1.87
N PHE A 90 8.43 13.68 -0.68
CA PHE A 90 7.73 12.85 0.29
C PHE A 90 6.40 12.32 -0.28
N ASP A 91 6.19 11.01 -0.19
CA ASP A 91 4.92 10.36 -0.47
C ASP A 91 4.24 9.93 0.84
N HIS A 92 4.81 9.00 1.60
CA HIS A 92 4.28 8.64 2.91
C HIS A 92 5.36 8.04 3.81
N HIS A 93 5.13 8.03 5.12
CA HIS A 93 5.88 7.18 6.02
C HIS A 93 5.19 5.82 6.05
N CYS A 94 5.89 4.77 5.61
CA CYS A 94 5.34 3.43 5.58
C CYS A 94 5.78 2.67 6.83
N VAL A 95 4.81 2.39 7.71
CA VAL A 95 5.03 1.63 8.95
C VAL A 95 5.60 0.23 8.69
N TRP A 96 5.28 -0.36 7.54
CA TRP A 96 5.75 -1.70 7.16
C TRP A 96 7.23 -1.73 6.78
N PHE A 97 7.78 -0.61 6.27
CA PHE A 97 9.21 -0.51 5.96
C PHE A 97 9.99 0.24 7.04
N ALA A 98 9.31 0.73 8.08
CA ALA A 98 9.86 1.68 9.05
C ALA A 98 10.58 2.86 8.38
N GLN A 99 10.08 3.30 7.21
CA GLN A 99 10.79 4.27 6.37
C GLN A 99 9.84 5.15 5.55
N CYS A 100 10.30 6.36 5.23
CA CYS A 100 9.65 7.22 4.25
C CYS A 100 9.82 6.67 2.82
N ILE A 101 8.70 6.59 2.11
CA ILE A 101 8.65 6.39 0.67
C ILE A 101 8.69 7.76 -0.02
N THR A 102 9.58 7.90 -0.99
CA THR A 102 9.83 9.16 -1.70
C THR A 102 9.88 8.95 -3.20
N LEU A 103 9.28 9.89 -3.94
CA LEU A 103 9.36 9.94 -5.40
C LEU A 103 10.81 10.09 -5.89
N THR A 104 11.64 10.75 -5.10
CA THR A 104 13.06 10.98 -5.41
C THR A 104 13.92 9.75 -5.23
N HIS A 105 13.57 8.76 -4.40
CA HIS A 105 14.53 7.74 -3.97
C HIS A 105 14.09 6.29 -4.14
N ASN A 106 12.99 5.92 -3.49
CA ASN A 106 12.62 4.51 -3.28
C ASN A 106 11.18 4.18 -3.70
N LEU A 107 10.42 5.12 -4.26
CA LEU A 107 9.08 4.83 -4.80
C LEU A 107 9.13 3.74 -5.88
N LYS A 108 10.16 3.72 -6.73
CA LYS A 108 10.36 2.66 -7.72
C LYS A 108 10.50 1.27 -7.06
N LEU A 109 11.35 1.16 -6.04
CA LEU A 109 11.54 -0.10 -5.30
C LEU A 109 10.26 -0.49 -4.58
N PHE A 110 9.55 0.47 -4.01
CA PHE A 110 8.27 0.25 -3.35
C PHE A 110 7.24 -0.34 -4.32
N VAL A 111 7.09 0.23 -5.53
CA VAL A 111 6.19 -0.30 -6.58
C VAL A 111 6.58 -1.73 -6.98
N HIS A 112 7.87 -2.01 -7.19
CA HIS A 112 8.33 -3.37 -7.49
C HIS A 112 8.03 -4.33 -6.32
N THR A 113 8.26 -3.90 -5.08
CA THR A 113 7.97 -4.71 -3.89
C THR A 113 6.49 -5.07 -3.82
N LEU A 114 5.59 -4.10 -4.06
CA LEU A 114 4.15 -4.35 -4.12
C LEU A 114 3.77 -5.32 -5.24
N PHE A 115 4.33 -5.15 -6.44
CA PHE A 115 4.05 -6.01 -7.59
C PHE A 115 4.49 -7.47 -7.34
N PHE A 116 5.71 -7.68 -6.85
CA PHE A 116 6.23 -9.01 -6.55
C PHE A 116 5.53 -9.62 -5.33
N ALA A 117 5.18 -8.83 -4.31
CA ALA A 117 4.41 -9.30 -3.16
C ALA A 117 3.00 -9.77 -3.58
N ALA A 118 2.28 -8.98 -4.39
CA ALA A 118 0.98 -9.37 -4.92
C ALA A 118 1.06 -10.67 -5.73
N THR A 119 2.04 -10.76 -6.61
CA THR A 119 2.26 -11.96 -7.42
C THR A 119 2.60 -13.18 -6.56
N THR A 120 3.39 -13.00 -5.50
CA THR A 120 3.77 -14.07 -4.55
C THR A 120 2.55 -14.56 -3.78
N ILE A 121 1.73 -13.66 -3.25
CA ILE A 121 0.52 -13.99 -2.48
C ILE A 121 -0.51 -14.67 -3.39
N LEU A 122 -0.76 -14.12 -4.58
CA LEU A 122 -1.69 -14.69 -5.54
C LEU A 122 -1.28 -16.12 -5.96
N LEU A 123 0.00 -16.33 -6.29
CA LEU A 123 0.49 -17.66 -6.66
C LEU A 123 0.50 -18.62 -5.47
N GLY A 124 0.89 -18.16 -4.28
CA GLY A 124 0.96 -19.00 -3.08
C GLY A 124 -0.41 -19.40 -2.52
N LEU A 125 -1.39 -18.49 -2.53
CA LEU A 125 -2.73 -18.72 -1.99
C LEU A 125 -3.72 -19.21 -3.05
N GLY A 126 -3.46 -18.96 -4.34
CA GLY A 126 -4.28 -19.37 -5.47
C GLY A 126 -4.80 -20.82 -5.36
N PRO A 127 -3.92 -21.82 -5.19
CA PRO A 127 -4.31 -23.21 -5.04
C PRO A 127 -5.11 -23.52 -3.76
N LEU A 128 -5.00 -22.69 -2.72
CA LEU A 128 -5.66 -22.89 -1.42
C LEU A 128 -7.11 -22.40 -1.42
N TYR A 129 -7.47 -21.41 -2.24
CA TYR A 129 -8.85 -20.90 -2.31
C TYR A 129 -9.92 -21.97 -2.53
N PRO A 130 -9.82 -22.86 -3.55
CA PRO A 130 -10.85 -23.88 -3.77
C PRO A 130 -10.90 -24.92 -2.64
N ILE A 131 -9.76 -25.19 -1.98
CA ILE A 131 -9.69 -26.11 -0.84
C ILE A 131 -10.42 -25.49 0.36
N VAL A 132 -10.09 -24.25 0.71
CA VAL A 132 -10.73 -23.52 1.81
C VAL A 132 -12.22 -23.33 1.54
N ALA A 133 -12.63 -23.01 0.32
CA ALA A 133 -14.05 -22.89 -0.04
C ALA A 133 -14.80 -24.21 0.21
N ARG A 134 -14.22 -25.36 -0.16
CA ARG A 134 -14.80 -26.68 0.15
C ARG A 134 -14.87 -26.95 1.65
N GLN A 135 -13.82 -26.62 2.39
CA GLN A 135 -13.79 -26.79 3.84
C GLN A 135 -14.83 -25.90 4.54
N VAL A 136 -14.99 -24.65 4.12
CA VAL A 136 -16.01 -23.73 4.63
C VAL A 136 -17.40 -24.31 4.36
N ASN A 137 -17.67 -24.74 3.13
CA ASN A 137 -18.96 -25.35 2.79
C ASN A 137 -19.24 -26.60 3.63
N LEU A 138 -18.24 -27.45 3.86
CA LEU A 138 -18.37 -28.64 4.70
C LEU A 138 -18.68 -28.27 6.15
N VAL A 139 -17.94 -27.33 6.74
CA VAL A 139 -18.17 -26.86 8.11
C VAL A 139 -19.55 -26.22 8.23
N VAL A 140 -19.93 -25.35 7.31
CA VAL A 140 -21.25 -24.70 7.30
C VAL A 140 -22.35 -25.75 7.22
N ASN A 141 -22.28 -26.69 6.27
CA ASN A 141 -23.30 -27.72 6.10
C ASN A 141 -23.45 -28.62 7.33
N LEU A 142 -22.34 -29.00 7.99
CA LEU A 142 -22.41 -29.87 9.16
C LEU A 142 -22.82 -29.14 10.45
N THR A 143 -22.44 -27.87 10.58
CA THR A 143 -22.58 -27.14 11.85
C THR A 143 -23.75 -26.15 11.88
N TRP A 144 -24.29 -25.79 10.71
CA TRP A 144 -25.42 -24.85 10.59
C TRP A 144 -26.72 -25.57 10.22
N ASP A 145 -26.68 -26.88 9.94
CA ASP A 145 -27.88 -27.68 9.71
C ASP A 145 -28.75 -27.79 10.97
N SER A 146 -30.03 -28.09 10.74
CA SER A 146 -31.06 -28.33 11.75
C SER A 146 -31.16 -29.75 12.28
N GLY A 147 -30.35 -30.69 11.77
CA GLY A 147 -30.28 -32.07 12.23
C GLY A 147 -29.36 -32.31 13.45
N SER A 148 -29.24 -33.58 13.85
CA SER A 148 -28.47 -34.04 15.02
C SER A 148 -26.99 -33.64 14.98
N ASN A 149 -26.40 -33.58 13.79
CA ASN A 149 -24.98 -33.31 13.58
C ASN A 149 -24.56 -31.89 14.05
N GLY A 150 -25.47 -30.91 14.05
CA GLY A 150 -25.17 -29.51 14.40
C GLY A 150 -25.54 -29.11 15.83
N GLU A 151 -26.09 -30.03 16.64
CA GLU A 151 -26.74 -29.71 17.92
C GLU A 151 -25.78 -29.07 18.93
N THR A 152 -24.52 -29.51 18.95
CA THR A 152 -23.48 -28.93 19.81
C THR A 152 -23.32 -27.43 19.54
N LEU A 153 -23.17 -27.02 18.26
CA LEU A 153 -22.97 -25.61 17.91
C LEU A 153 -24.25 -24.80 18.12
N ARG A 154 -25.41 -25.41 17.86
CA ARG A 154 -26.73 -24.81 18.10
C ARG A 154 -26.91 -24.40 19.56
N ARG A 155 -26.62 -25.32 20.49
CA ARG A 155 -26.73 -25.08 21.94
C ARG A 155 -25.74 -24.08 22.49
N ILE A 156 -24.52 -24.01 21.98
CA ILE A 156 -23.47 -23.12 22.54
C ILE A 156 -23.46 -21.73 21.88
N TRP A 157 -24.00 -21.62 20.65
CA TRP A 157 -23.91 -20.40 19.85
C TRP A 157 -25.25 -19.95 19.25
N TRP A 158 -25.86 -20.74 18.36
CA TRP A 158 -27.00 -20.26 17.57
C TRP A 158 -28.25 -19.91 18.39
N ASP A 159 -28.55 -20.66 19.44
CA ASP A 159 -29.70 -20.44 20.31
C ASP A 159 -29.44 -19.38 21.39
N ARG A 160 -28.19 -18.91 21.51
CA ARG A 160 -27.79 -18.00 22.57
C ARG A 160 -27.99 -16.56 22.12
N TRP A 161 -28.67 -15.77 22.95
CA TRP A 161 -28.93 -14.35 22.66
C TRP A 161 -27.63 -13.54 22.49
N TRP A 162 -26.57 -13.86 23.25
CA TRP A 162 -25.29 -13.12 23.18
C TRP A 162 -24.53 -13.33 21.87
N SER A 163 -24.88 -14.34 21.08
CA SER A 163 -24.33 -14.48 19.73
C SER A 163 -24.74 -13.30 18.82
N TRP A 164 -25.75 -12.51 19.20
CA TRP A 164 -26.15 -11.28 18.53
C TRP A 164 -25.47 -10.01 19.06
N ALA A 165 -24.62 -10.10 20.10
CA ALA A 165 -24.04 -8.92 20.75
C ALA A 165 -23.24 -8.02 19.79
N GLY A 166 -22.59 -8.59 18.77
CA GLY A 166 -21.89 -7.85 17.70
C GLY A 166 -22.66 -7.74 16.39
N GLY A 167 -23.98 -7.97 16.40
CA GLY A 167 -24.83 -7.95 15.21
C GLY A 167 -24.65 -9.15 14.27
N PRO A 168 -25.21 -9.07 13.04
CA PRO A 168 -25.22 -10.20 12.09
C PRO A 168 -23.81 -10.71 11.75
N ILE A 169 -22.86 -9.82 11.47
CA ILE A 169 -21.50 -10.19 11.06
C ILE A 169 -20.82 -11.02 12.16
N TYR A 170 -20.87 -10.55 13.41
CA TYR A 170 -20.31 -11.26 14.55
C TYR A 170 -20.93 -12.64 14.76
N ARG A 171 -22.26 -12.74 14.64
CA ARG A 171 -22.98 -14.01 14.81
C ARG A 171 -22.49 -15.08 13.84
N TYR A 172 -22.39 -14.74 12.55
CA TYR A 172 -21.96 -15.70 11.53
C TYR A 172 -20.45 -15.98 11.58
N MET A 173 -19.61 -14.97 11.86
CA MET A 173 -18.17 -15.18 12.04
C MET A 173 -17.87 -16.07 13.24
N GLY A 174 -18.50 -15.81 14.39
CA GLY A 174 -18.33 -16.65 15.58
C GLY A 174 -18.83 -18.07 15.37
N GLY A 175 -19.95 -18.24 14.66
CA GLY A 175 -20.49 -19.54 14.29
C GLY A 175 -19.54 -20.32 13.37
N LEU A 176 -18.92 -19.66 12.39
CA LEU A 176 -17.91 -20.27 11.52
C LEU A 176 -16.66 -20.67 12.31
N CYS A 177 -16.12 -19.76 13.14
CA CYS A 177 -14.93 -20.03 13.96
C CYS A 177 -15.15 -21.20 14.93
N LEU A 178 -16.26 -21.18 15.67
CA LEU A 178 -16.63 -22.28 16.56
C LEU A 178 -16.90 -23.57 15.76
N GLY A 179 -17.50 -23.47 14.58
CA GLY A 179 -17.68 -24.60 13.67
C GLY A 179 -16.36 -25.28 13.32
N TYR A 180 -15.32 -24.52 12.99
CA TYR A 180 -13.97 -25.05 12.76
C TYR A 180 -13.32 -25.62 14.03
N LEU A 181 -13.51 -24.99 15.20
CA LEU A 181 -12.93 -25.46 16.47
C LEU A 181 -13.57 -26.78 16.95
N TYR A 182 -14.89 -26.91 16.81
CA TYR A 182 -15.64 -28.09 17.23
C TYR A 182 -15.83 -29.13 16.12
N TYR A 183 -15.38 -28.85 14.90
CA TYR A 183 -15.48 -29.77 13.76
C TYR A 183 -15.04 -31.21 14.08
N PRO A 184 -13.86 -31.46 14.70
CA PRO A 184 -13.43 -32.85 14.95
C PRO A 184 -14.34 -33.63 15.90
N LYS A 185 -15.03 -32.93 16.80
CA LYS A 185 -16.00 -33.54 17.72
C LYS A 185 -17.30 -33.86 16.97
N ILE A 186 -17.80 -32.89 16.22
CA ILE A 186 -19.03 -33.00 15.43
C ILE A 186 -18.91 -34.07 14.34
N GLU A 187 -17.78 -34.12 13.63
CA GLU A 187 -17.51 -35.14 12.61
C GLU A 187 -17.52 -36.55 13.22
N ARG A 188 -16.98 -36.72 14.42
CA ARG A 188 -16.99 -38.01 15.12
C ARG A 188 -18.39 -38.44 15.54
N GLU A 189 -19.18 -37.51 16.10
CA GLU A 189 -20.58 -37.75 16.46
C GLU A 189 -21.39 -38.16 15.22
N SER A 190 -21.20 -37.44 14.11
CA SER A 190 -21.85 -37.74 12.83
C SER A 190 -21.44 -39.10 12.23
N GLN A 191 -20.15 -39.48 12.33
CA GLN A 191 -19.67 -40.80 11.88
C GLN A 191 -20.21 -41.95 12.73
N LEU A 192 -20.37 -41.75 14.04
CA LEU A 192 -20.98 -42.75 14.93
C LEU A 192 -22.46 -42.94 14.61
N ASP A 193 -23.20 -41.86 14.40
CA ASP A 193 -24.60 -41.92 13.97
C ASP A 193 -24.75 -42.66 12.64
N TRP A 194 -23.90 -42.34 11.66
CA TRP A 194 -23.86 -43.03 10.37
C TRP A 194 -23.57 -44.52 10.49
N ASN A 195 -22.53 -44.91 11.23
CA ASN A 195 -22.18 -46.32 11.42
C ASN A 195 -23.30 -47.08 12.14
N ASN A 196 -23.98 -46.48 13.12
CA ASN A 196 -25.14 -47.09 13.78
C ASN A 196 -26.31 -47.30 12.80
N THR A 197 -26.57 -46.35 11.89
CA THR A 197 -27.58 -46.53 10.83
C THR A 197 -27.16 -47.55 9.76
N VAL A 198 -25.87 -47.65 9.42
CA VAL A 198 -25.37 -48.62 8.43
C VAL A 198 -25.26 -50.02 9.00
N ASP A 199 -24.91 -50.18 10.28
CA ASP A 199 -24.93 -51.48 10.97
C ASP A 199 -26.38 -51.99 11.13
N GLN A 200 -27.36 -51.08 11.24
CA GLN A 200 -28.78 -51.43 11.09
C GLN A 200 -29.18 -51.77 9.64
N ALA A 201 -28.41 -51.35 8.63
CA ALA A 201 -28.69 -51.55 7.20
C ALA A 201 -27.76 -52.57 6.48
N GLY A 202 -26.80 -53.18 7.17
CA GLY A 202 -26.03 -54.34 6.73
C GLY A 202 -25.07 -54.17 5.53
N ILE A 203 -24.25 -53.10 5.47
CA ILE A 203 -23.27 -52.93 4.36
C ILE A 203 -21.85 -52.65 4.89
N LYS A 204 -20.94 -53.63 4.76
CA LYS A 204 -19.49 -53.48 5.03
C LYS A 204 -18.73 -53.37 3.71
N LEU A 205 -18.01 -52.26 3.49
CA LEU A 205 -16.90 -52.25 2.53
C LEU A 205 -15.70 -51.45 3.04
N LEU A 206 -14.54 -52.12 2.94
CA LEU A 206 -13.23 -51.80 3.49
C LEU A 206 -12.55 -50.60 2.81
N SER A 207 -12.03 -49.65 3.59
CA SER A 207 -11.23 -48.53 3.07
C SER A 207 -9.74 -48.87 3.02
N LYS A 208 -9.13 -48.66 1.86
CA LYS A 208 -7.70 -48.87 1.57
C LYS A 208 -6.90 -47.63 1.98
N SER A 209 -5.95 -47.78 2.91
CA SER A 209 -5.12 -46.70 3.45
C SER A 209 -3.64 -46.94 3.16
N SER A 210 -3.02 -46.07 2.36
CA SER A 210 -1.56 -45.79 2.39
C SER A 210 -1.10 -44.67 1.44
N LEU A 211 -1.93 -44.22 0.48
CA LEU A 211 -1.66 -43.05 -0.39
C LEU A 211 -2.24 -41.72 0.13
N LEU A 212 -2.93 -41.75 1.28
CA LEU A 212 -3.80 -40.70 1.80
C LEU A 212 -3.11 -39.63 2.65
N SER A 213 -1.83 -39.73 3.00
CA SER A 213 -1.24 -38.87 4.04
C SER A 213 -1.12 -37.38 3.64
N ALA A 214 -0.73 -37.08 2.40
CA ALA A 214 -0.71 -35.70 1.90
C ALA A 214 -2.13 -35.19 1.56
N GLN A 215 -2.99 -36.09 1.08
CA GLN A 215 -4.40 -35.80 0.78
C GLN A 215 -5.24 -35.60 2.06
N ALA A 216 -4.82 -36.19 3.18
CA ALA A 216 -5.49 -36.13 4.49
C ALA A 216 -5.33 -34.78 5.20
N ILE A 217 -4.25 -34.03 4.93
CA ILE A 217 -4.01 -32.71 5.54
C ILE A 217 -4.93 -31.66 4.90
N PHE A 218 -5.10 -31.71 3.58
CA PHE A 218 -5.96 -30.77 2.86
C PHE A 218 -7.44 -31.18 2.82
N SER A 219 -7.75 -32.45 3.12
CA SER A 219 -9.14 -32.94 3.13
C SER A 219 -9.91 -32.57 4.39
N LYS A 220 -9.24 -32.28 5.51
CA LYS A 220 -9.90 -31.90 6.76
C LYS A 220 -9.95 -30.37 6.92
N PRO A 221 -11.10 -29.81 7.33
CA PRO A 221 -11.21 -28.40 7.68
C PRO A 221 -10.17 -27.98 8.72
N SER A 222 -9.35 -26.99 8.36
CA SER A 222 -8.34 -26.43 9.24
C SER A 222 -8.58 -24.94 9.46
N PHE A 223 -8.75 -24.54 10.73
CA PHE A 223 -8.93 -23.14 11.09
C PHE A 223 -7.73 -22.28 10.70
N SER A 224 -6.50 -22.82 10.83
CA SER A 224 -5.28 -22.10 10.46
C SER A 224 -5.21 -21.83 8.96
N MET A 225 -5.71 -22.75 8.13
CA MET A 225 -5.74 -22.55 6.68
C MET A 225 -6.74 -21.45 6.28
N LEU A 226 -7.92 -21.43 6.91
CA LEU A 226 -8.89 -20.35 6.75
C LEU A 226 -8.26 -19.00 7.17
N LEU A 227 -7.59 -18.95 8.31
CA LEU A 227 -6.94 -17.74 8.81
C LEU A 227 -5.83 -17.24 7.87
N ILE A 228 -4.99 -18.14 7.34
CA ILE A 228 -3.91 -17.80 6.40
C ILE A 228 -4.49 -17.23 5.10
N VAL A 229 -5.47 -17.91 4.50
CA VAL A 229 -6.06 -17.47 3.23
C VAL A 229 -6.79 -16.15 3.40
N THR A 230 -7.59 -15.98 4.47
CA THR A 230 -8.32 -14.73 4.73
C THR A 230 -7.38 -13.56 5.03
N SER A 231 -6.37 -13.75 5.89
CA SER A 231 -5.38 -12.72 6.20
C SER A 231 -4.56 -12.33 4.98
N GLY A 232 -4.12 -13.33 4.20
CA GLY A 232 -3.38 -13.10 2.96
C GLY A 232 -4.22 -12.40 1.89
N THR A 233 -5.50 -12.73 1.76
CA THR A 233 -6.43 -12.01 0.87
C THR A 233 -6.59 -10.55 1.29
N MET A 234 -6.70 -10.27 2.59
CA MET A 234 -6.76 -8.89 3.09
C MET A 234 -5.50 -8.11 2.72
N ILE A 235 -4.32 -8.70 2.92
CA ILE A 235 -3.03 -8.10 2.55
C ILE A 235 -2.98 -7.84 1.03
N GLU A 236 -3.42 -8.80 0.21
CA GLU A 236 -3.49 -8.67 -1.25
C GLU A 236 -4.35 -7.46 -1.66
N LEU A 237 -5.53 -7.30 -1.07
CA LEU A 237 -6.42 -6.17 -1.35
C LEU A 237 -5.79 -4.82 -0.97
N VAL A 238 -5.07 -4.76 0.15
CA VAL A 238 -4.33 -3.55 0.55
C VAL A 238 -3.22 -3.23 -0.46
N ILE A 239 -2.44 -4.23 -0.89
CA ILE A 239 -1.38 -4.06 -1.88
C ILE A 239 -1.97 -3.54 -3.21
N ILE A 240 -3.05 -4.16 -3.70
CA ILE A 240 -3.74 -3.73 -4.93
C ILE A 240 -4.24 -2.30 -4.78
N ALA A 241 -4.84 -1.94 -3.65
CA ALA A 241 -5.31 -0.57 -3.40
C ALA A 241 -4.15 0.45 -3.44
N MET A 242 -2.99 0.12 -2.86
CA MET A 242 -1.80 0.97 -2.92
C MET A 242 -1.26 1.12 -4.35
N LEU A 243 -1.21 0.03 -5.12
CA LEU A 243 -0.82 0.08 -6.54
C LEU A 243 -1.77 0.96 -7.36
N VAL A 244 -3.09 0.83 -7.15
CA VAL A 244 -4.10 1.67 -7.81
C VAL A 244 -3.92 3.14 -7.43
N ILE A 245 -3.62 3.45 -6.17
CA ILE A 245 -3.32 4.81 -5.72
C ILE A 245 -2.09 5.36 -6.42
N VAL A 246 -0.99 4.59 -6.52
CA VAL A 246 0.22 5.02 -7.22
C VAL A 246 -0.06 5.28 -8.70
N ILE A 247 -0.76 4.37 -9.37
CA ILE A 247 -1.15 4.50 -10.77
C ILE A 247 -2.02 5.75 -10.96
N LYS A 248 -3.11 5.87 -10.21
CA LYS A 248 -4.08 6.96 -10.38
C LYS A 248 -3.49 8.33 -10.08
N ASN A 249 -2.68 8.44 -9.03
CA ASN A 249 -2.25 9.73 -8.52
C ASN A 249 -0.88 10.14 -9.09
N ASN A 250 0.13 9.28 -8.94
CA ASN A 250 1.49 9.62 -9.36
C ASN A 250 1.63 9.47 -10.88
N ILE A 251 1.21 8.33 -11.44
CA ILE A 251 1.41 8.07 -12.88
C ILE A 251 0.42 8.86 -13.73
N LEU A 252 -0.89 8.71 -13.52
CA LEU A 252 -1.89 9.34 -14.40
C LEU A 252 -2.03 10.85 -14.21
N ARG A 253 -1.60 11.42 -13.08
CA ARG A 253 -1.85 12.83 -12.73
C ARG A 253 -0.62 13.59 -12.22
N GLY A 254 0.54 12.94 -12.04
CA GLY A 254 1.77 13.59 -11.54
C GLY A 254 1.67 14.11 -10.09
N LEU A 255 0.64 13.74 -9.34
CA LEU A 255 0.34 14.28 -8.01
C LEU A 255 1.07 13.52 -6.91
N SER A 256 1.68 14.27 -5.99
CA SER A 256 2.18 13.74 -4.72
C SER A 256 1.06 13.67 -3.69
N SER A 257 1.26 12.84 -2.66
CA SER A 257 0.36 12.76 -1.50
C SER A 257 0.11 14.11 -0.82
N ILE A 258 1.13 14.98 -0.76
CA ILE A 258 1.04 16.33 -0.17
C ILE A 258 0.04 17.19 -0.94
N GLU A 259 0.09 17.15 -2.27
CA GLU A 259 -0.79 17.94 -3.13
C GLU A 259 -2.24 17.45 -3.01
N ILE A 260 -2.43 16.13 -2.95
CA ILE A 260 -3.74 15.51 -2.73
C ILE A 260 -4.30 15.89 -1.36
N GLU A 261 -3.47 15.86 -0.31
CA GLU A 261 -3.87 16.22 1.04
C GLU A 261 -4.31 17.69 1.10
N ARG A 262 -3.53 18.61 0.49
CA ARG A 262 -3.88 20.03 0.40
C ARG A 262 -5.20 20.25 -0.34
N ALA A 263 -5.38 19.60 -1.49
CA ALA A 263 -6.62 19.69 -2.27
C ALA A 263 -7.85 19.16 -1.49
N ARG A 264 -7.69 18.03 -0.77
CA ARG A 264 -8.76 17.47 0.06
C ARG A 264 -9.14 18.38 1.22
N ARG A 265 -8.16 19.00 1.89
CA ARG A 265 -8.40 19.93 3.01
C ARG A 265 -9.11 21.20 2.52
N TRP A 266 -8.70 21.73 1.36
CA TRP A 266 -9.36 22.86 0.72
C TRP A 266 -10.85 22.62 0.47
N ASN A 267 -11.19 21.46 -0.12
CA ASN A 267 -12.58 21.13 -0.45
C ASN A 267 -13.48 20.86 0.77
N LYS A 268 -12.91 20.60 1.95
CA LYS A 268 -13.67 20.33 3.19
C LYS A 268 -14.05 21.60 3.98
N SER A 269 -13.78 22.79 3.45
CA SER A 269 -14.29 24.10 3.91
C SER A 269 -14.40 24.25 5.43
N SER A 270 -13.26 24.22 6.15
CA SER A 270 -13.20 24.55 7.59
C SER A 270 -11.76 24.68 8.12
N SER A 271 -10.82 25.27 7.36
CA SER A 271 -9.47 25.51 7.90
C SER A 271 -9.19 26.99 8.12
N THR A 272 -8.79 27.33 9.35
CA THR A 272 -8.09 28.58 9.72
C THR A 272 -6.72 28.72 9.06
N TRP A 273 -6.29 27.68 8.34
CA TRP A 273 -5.04 27.59 7.60
C TRP A 273 -5.29 27.70 6.10
N ASP A 274 -4.52 28.54 5.41
CA ASP A 274 -4.55 28.68 3.95
C ASP A 274 -3.72 27.55 3.29
N PRO A 275 -4.36 26.62 2.55
CA PRO A 275 -3.67 25.52 1.88
C PRO A 275 -2.98 25.90 0.56
N ARG A 276 -3.13 27.14 0.10
CA ARG A 276 -2.50 27.64 -1.12
C ARG A 276 -0.99 27.66 -1.01
N LEU A 277 -0.34 27.52 -2.16
CA LEU A 277 1.11 27.50 -2.27
C LEU A 277 1.62 28.86 -2.74
N LYS A 278 2.42 29.55 -1.93
CA LYS A 278 3.22 30.68 -2.39
C LYS A 278 4.46 30.14 -3.10
N LEU A 279 4.60 30.45 -4.39
CA LEU A 279 5.71 29.95 -5.22
C LEU A 279 6.48 31.12 -5.81
N TRP A 280 7.80 31.13 -5.67
CA TRP A 280 8.66 31.98 -6.49
C TRP A 280 8.68 31.45 -7.92
N VAL A 281 8.43 32.32 -8.90
CA VAL A 281 8.48 31.99 -10.33
C VAL A 281 9.52 32.87 -11.00
N PRO A 282 10.60 32.31 -11.56
CA PRO A 282 11.63 33.07 -12.25
C PRO A 282 11.12 33.64 -13.57
N ASP A 283 11.60 34.83 -13.91
CA ASP A 283 11.38 35.44 -15.22
C ASP A 283 12.14 34.64 -16.31
N CYS A 284 11.58 34.61 -17.52
CA CYS A 284 12.22 34.06 -18.70
C CYS A 284 13.33 34.94 -19.27
N LYS A 285 13.28 36.26 -19.06
CA LYS A 285 14.19 37.22 -19.72
C LYS A 285 15.41 37.58 -18.87
N GLU A 286 15.23 37.66 -17.55
CA GLU A 286 16.26 38.17 -16.64
C GLU A 286 16.52 37.21 -15.48
N LYS A 287 17.78 36.79 -15.33
CA LYS A 287 18.19 35.92 -14.21
C LYS A 287 18.06 36.68 -12.89
N GLY A 288 17.55 36.01 -11.86
CA GLY A 288 17.39 36.56 -10.52
C GLY A 288 16.15 37.43 -10.32
N LYS A 289 15.46 37.82 -11.40
CA LYS A 289 14.13 38.46 -11.35
C LYS A 289 13.02 37.43 -11.45
N GLY A 290 11.88 37.77 -10.87
CA GLY A 290 10.73 36.90 -10.80
C GLY A 290 9.65 37.52 -9.93
N LYS A 291 8.60 36.73 -9.67
CA LYS A 291 7.50 37.13 -8.78
C LYS A 291 7.06 35.95 -7.94
N VAL A 292 6.55 36.24 -6.75
CA VAL A 292 5.82 35.25 -5.96
C VAL A 292 4.40 35.19 -6.49
N VAL A 293 3.87 33.98 -6.69
CA VAL A 293 2.49 33.75 -7.11
C VAL A 293 1.80 32.84 -6.12
N LEU A 294 0.47 32.94 -6.04
CA LEU A 294 -0.34 32.12 -5.15
C LEU A 294 -1.06 31.03 -5.95
N LEU A 295 -0.62 29.79 -5.79
CA LEU A 295 -1.18 28.62 -6.46
C LEU A 295 -2.33 28.03 -5.65
N GLN A 296 -3.46 27.85 -6.32
CA GLN A 296 -4.66 27.20 -5.76
C GLN A 296 -4.42 25.69 -5.53
N PRO A 297 -4.98 25.09 -4.46
CA PRO A 297 -4.81 23.67 -4.19
C PRO A 297 -5.51 22.82 -5.26
N GLY A 298 -4.90 21.70 -5.64
CA GLY A 298 -5.46 20.76 -6.61
C GLY A 298 -5.07 21.03 -8.07
N ILE A 299 -4.36 22.12 -8.36
CA ILE A 299 -3.77 22.35 -9.68
C ILE A 299 -2.50 21.49 -9.83
N PRO A 300 -2.44 20.56 -10.80
CA PRO A 300 -1.36 19.59 -10.90
C PRO A 300 -0.17 20.14 -11.72
N ILE A 301 0.52 21.16 -11.19
CA ILE A 301 1.60 21.87 -11.92
C ILE A 301 2.82 21.00 -12.30
N PHE A 302 2.98 19.83 -11.68
CA PHE A 302 4.04 18.86 -12.00
C PHE A 302 3.57 17.70 -12.88
N ASP A 303 2.33 17.74 -13.37
CA ASP A 303 1.84 16.74 -14.31
C ASP A 303 2.47 16.97 -15.69
N LEU A 304 3.29 16.02 -16.13
CA LEU A 304 3.93 16.00 -17.44
C LEU A 304 3.18 15.11 -18.44
N GLY A 305 2.05 14.52 -18.02
CA GLY A 305 1.30 13.51 -18.73
C GLY A 305 1.70 12.08 -18.33
N PRO A 306 0.81 11.09 -18.53
CA PRO A 306 0.96 9.75 -17.95
C PRO A 306 2.30 9.06 -18.21
N ARG A 307 2.80 9.18 -19.44
CA ARG A 307 4.07 8.55 -19.84
C ARG A 307 5.27 9.17 -19.14
N LYS A 308 5.39 10.51 -19.14
CA LYS A 308 6.52 11.20 -18.52
C LYS A 308 6.49 11.06 -17.00
N ASN A 309 5.30 11.07 -16.39
CA ASN A 309 5.15 10.80 -14.97
C ASN A 309 5.57 9.37 -14.61
N PHE A 310 5.27 8.39 -15.47
CA PHE A 310 5.76 7.02 -15.30
C PHE A 310 7.27 6.93 -15.44
N GLU A 311 7.84 7.59 -16.45
CA GLU A 311 9.30 7.66 -16.68
C GLU A 311 10.03 8.31 -15.48
N GLN A 312 9.45 9.31 -14.83
CA GLN A 312 10.00 9.89 -13.59
C GLN A 312 10.15 8.87 -12.44
N ILE A 313 9.27 7.87 -12.37
CA ILE A 313 9.29 6.85 -11.32
C ILE A 313 10.17 5.67 -11.74
N MET A 314 9.98 5.19 -12.97
CA MET A 314 10.54 3.91 -13.42
C MET A 314 11.87 4.05 -14.17
N GLY A 315 12.17 5.24 -14.67
CA GLY A 315 13.33 5.57 -15.49
C GLY A 315 12.98 5.82 -16.95
N ASP A 316 13.88 6.47 -17.68
CA ASP A 316 13.65 6.88 -19.07
C ASP A 316 13.76 5.70 -20.06
N ARG A 317 14.52 4.66 -19.69
CA ARG A 317 14.79 3.51 -20.56
C ARG A 317 13.86 2.37 -20.21
N VAL A 318 13.25 1.75 -21.22
CA VAL A 318 12.27 0.67 -21.06
C VAL A 318 12.79 -0.49 -20.22
N TRP A 319 14.07 -0.86 -20.36
CA TRP A 319 14.66 -1.94 -19.55
C TRP A 319 14.75 -1.59 -18.05
N GLU A 320 14.83 -0.29 -17.70
CA GLU A 320 14.85 0.16 -16.30
C GLU A 320 13.52 -0.13 -15.62
N TRP A 321 12.42 -0.24 -16.38
CA TRP A 321 11.09 -0.45 -15.83
C TRP A 321 10.90 -1.83 -15.20
N PHE A 322 11.74 -2.79 -15.56
CA PHE A 322 11.66 -4.17 -15.10
C PHE A 322 12.71 -4.52 -14.05
N VAL A 323 13.58 -3.57 -13.70
CA VAL A 323 14.63 -3.78 -12.69
C VAL A 323 14.43 -2.83 -11.51
N PRO A 324 14.62 -3.32 -10.28
CA PRO A 324 14.41 -2.54 -9.06
C PRO A 324 15.56 -1.58 -8.75
N TRP A 325 16.43 -1.29 -9.72
CA TRP A 325 17.59 -0.43 -9.53
C TRP A 325 17.24 1.04 -9.76
N LYS A 326 18.02 1.93 -9.14
CA LYS A 326 17.89 3.37 -9.34
C LYS A 326 18.19 3.72 -10.80
N SER A 327 17.36 4.60 -11.37
CA SER A 327 17.66 5.20 -12.67
C SER A 327 18.76 6.25 -12.51
N ASN A 328 19.53 6.48 -13.57
CA ASN A 328 20.58 7.49 -13.57
C ASN A 328 20.04 8.93 -13.53
N ASN A 329 18.79 9.16 -13.99
CA ASN A 329 18.16 10.47 -14.06
C ASN A 329 17.24 10.73 -12.86
N GLN A 330 17.78 10.56 -11.66
CA GLN A 330 17.03 10.71 -10.42
C GLN A 330 16.75 12.19 -10.12
N LEU A 331 15.54 12.48 -9.63
CA LEU A 331 15.16 13.83 -9.21
C LEU A 331 15.99 14.26 -8.00
N ASP A 332 16.57 15.46 -8.05
CA ASP A 332 17.42 16.01 -6.98
C ASP A 332 16.63 16.38 -5.71
N GLY A 333 15.29 16.42 -5.80
CA GLY A 333 14.37 16.75 -4.71
C GLY A 333 14.32 18.24 -4.38
N ILE A 334 15.03 19.08 -5.14
CA ILE A 334 15.06 20.54 -5.01
C ILE A 334 14.30 21.16 -6.17
N GLU A 335 14.68 20.81 -7.40
CA GLU A 335 14.06 21.25 -8.63
C GLU A 335 13.14 20.16 -9.17
N TRP A 336 11.93 20.56 -9.58
CA TRP A 336 10.93 19.66 -10.11
C TRP A 336 10.63 20.02 -11.56
N PRO A 337 10.65 19.05 -12.49
CA PRO A 337 10.34 19.32 -13.88
C PRO A 337 8.87 19.73 -14.02
N MET A 338 8.63 20.72 -14.87
CA MET A 338 7.29 21.21 -15.21
C MET A 338 7.18 21.39 -16.71
N SER A 339 5.98 21.24 -17.25
CA SER A 339 5.73 21.50 -18.67
C SER A 339 5.83 23.00 -18.97
N ASN A 340 6.07 23.35 -20.24
CA ASN A 340 6.06 24.74 -20.69
C ASN A 340 4.70 25.40 -20.47
N ASP A 341 3.62 24.62 -20.55
CA ASP A 341 2.25 25.10 -20.30
C ASP A 341 2.06 25.49 -18.84
N TRP A 342 2.53 24.67 -17.90
CA TRP A 342 2.47 24.98 -16.47
C TRP A 342 3.36 26.16 -16.09
N MET A 343 4.57 26.24 -16.67
CA MET A 343 5.44 27.41 -16.50
C MET A 343 4.77 28.69 -17.03
N SER A 344 4.09 28.61 -18.18
CA SER A 344 3.38 29.75 -18.77
C SER A 344 2.18 30.15 -17.91
N TYR A 345 1.41 29.17 -17.43
CA TYR A 345 0.32 29.39 -16.49
C TYR A 345 0.78 30.12 -15.22
N LEU A 346 1.85 29.63 -14.58
CA LEU A 346 2.41 30.26 -13.38
C LEU A 346 2.88 31.70 -13.63
N ARG A 347 3.45 31.99 -14.81
CA ARG A 347 3.87 33.34 -15.20
C ARG A 347 2.69 34.28 -15.49
N GLN A 348 1.53 33.76 -15.85
CA GLN A 348 0.32 34.56 -16.08
C GLN A 348 -0.40 34.95 -14.78
N LEU A 349 -0.20 34.20 -13.69
CA LEU A 349 -0.79 34.53 -12.40
C LEU A 349 -0.35 35.91 -11.90
N GLU A 350 -1.26 36.61 -11.23
CA GLU A 350 -0.95 37.90 -10.61
C GLU A 350 0.10 37.73 -9.51
N PRO A 351 1.00 38.72 -9.32
CA PRO A 351 1.92 38.73 -8.20
C PRO A 351 1.15 38.65 -6.89
N PHE A 352 1.59 37.75 -6.01
CA PHE A 352 1.08 37.69 -4.65
C PHE A 352 1.58 38.92 -3.88
N VAL A 353 0.63 39.67 -3.33
CA VAL A 353 0.87 40.78 -2.41
C VAL A 353 0.35 40.35 -1.05
N ASP A 354 1.13 40.51 0.01
CA ASP A 354 0.60 40.29 1.36
C ASP A 354 -0.50 41.33 1.61
N ASN A 355 -1.71 40.88 1.93
CA ASN A 355 -2.77 41.80 2.35
C ASN A 355 -2.30 42.48 3.65
N PRO A 356 -2.31 43.82 3.73
CA PRO A 356 -1.85 44.56 4.91
C PRO A 356 -2.68 44.28 6.17
#